data_AF-A0A7K4D5Z4-F1
#
_entry.id   AF-A0A7K4D5Z4-F1
#
_cell.length_a   1.000
_cell.length_b   1.000
_cell.length_c   1.000
_cell.angle_alpha   90.00
_cell.angle_beta   90.00
_cell.angle_gamma   90.00
#
_symmetry.space_group_name_H-M   'P 1'
#
loop_
_entity.id
_entity.type
_entity.pdbx_description
1 polymer ?
#
loop_
_entity_poly.entity_id
_entity_poly.type
_entity_poly.pdbx_seq_one_letter_code
_entity_poly.pdbx_strand_id
1 'polypeptide(L)'
;MTFDQKVSYLVDNLRDLPDELAEQGVEILASAGETEYAAVLARDKGLVDKAIQILVNEGDYLWAALIAKNDGRAEESGRLYRDGLQYYIDMEMFGRALSAATALGLPADQVDDLFRRGIESESRGMDIAHSRAMIDSAMESLEISLIGREDEMSRQIMAAVNEERGKMEEKERAEEERRVKVEWQDKNS
;
A
#
# COMPACT_ATOMS: atom_id res chain seq x y z
N MET A 1 -31.44 -18.02 18.84
CA MET A 1 -30.64 -17.68 17.65
C MET A 1 -29.32 -18.41 17.70
N THR A 2 -28.86 -18.91 16.56
CA THR A 2 -27.47 -19.35 16.36
C THR A 2 -26.52 -18.16 16.43
N PHE A 3 -25.20 -18.42 16.48
CA PHE A 3 -24.21 -17.35 16.48
C PHE A 3 -24.30 -16.49 15.21
N ASP A 4 -24.33 -17.12 14.03
CA ASP A 4 -24.44 -16.42 12.74
C ASP A 4 -25.72 -15.57 12.64
N GLN A 5 -26.83 -16.06 13.20
CA GLN A 5 -28.07 -15.29 13.26
C GLN A 5 -27.95 -14.05 14.16
N LYS A 6 -27.17 -14.13 15.25
CA LYS A 6 -26.89 -12.95 16.09
C LYS A 6 -26.01 -11.95 15.35
N VAL A 7 -24.96 -12.42 14.66
CA VAL A 7 -24.08 -11.55 13.86
C VAL A 7 -24.87 -10.83 12.77
N SER A 8 -25.65 -11.57 11.97
CA SER A 8 -26.50 -10.98 10.92
C SER A 8 -27.47 -9.96 11.49
N TYR A 9 -28.14 -10.29 12.62
CA TYR A 9 -29.04 -9.36 13.28
C TYR A 9 -28.34 -8.06 13.72
N LEU A 10 -27.13 -8.17 14.30
CA LEU A 10 -26.37 -7.01 14.75
C LEU A 10 -25.91 -6.12 13.58
N VAL A 11 -25.46 -6.72 12.48
CA VAL A 11 -25.08 -5.99 11.26
C VAL A 11 -26.28 -5.23 10.69
N ASP A 12 -27.44 -5.90 10.59
CA ASP A 12 -28.65 -5.30 10.02
C ASP A 12 -29.25 -4.19 10.90
N ASN A 13 -29.00 -4.22 12.21
CA ASN A 13 -29.61 -3.32 13.19
C ASN A 13 -28.58 -2.42 13.90
N LEU A 14 -27.39 -2.24 13.32
CA LEU A 14 -26.25 -1.59 13.97
C LEU A 14 -26.56 -0.19 14.55
N ARG A 15 -27.36 0.61 13.83
CA ARG A 15 -27.72 1.99 14.22
C ARG A 15 -28.83 2.06 15.26
N ASP A 16 -29.75 1.11 15.21
CA ASP A 16 -30.99 1.11 15.99
C ASP A 16 -30.94 0.13 17.17
N LEU A 17 -29.77 -0.45 17.44
CA LEU A 17 -29.58 -1.41 18.53
C LEU A 17 -29.82 -0.70 19.88
N PRO A 18 -30.58 -1.27 20.82
CA PRO A 18 -30.73 -0.72 22.17
C PRO A 18 -29.39 -0.61 22.91
N ASP A 19 -29.21 0.44 23.70
CA ASP A 19 -27.94 0.70 24.42
C ASP A 19 -27.59 -0.43 25.40
N GLU A 20 -28.59 -1.06 26.00
CA GLU A 20 -28.46 -2.23 26.90
C GLU A 20 -27.82 -3.44 26.21
N LEU A 21 -27.94 -3.53 24.88
CA LEU A 21 -27.38 -4.61 24.07
C LEU A 21 -26.08 -4.22 23.38
N ALA A 22 -25.67 -2.95 23.47
CA ALA A 22 -24.50 -2.43 22.76
C ALA A 22 -23.23 -3.20 23.12
N GLU A 23 -22.95 -3.36 24.41
CA GLU A 23 -21.69 -3.96 24.85
C GLU A 23 -21.57 -5.43 24.42
N GLN A 24 -22.65 -6.20 24.59
CA GLN A 24 -22.71 -7.59 24.14
C GLN A 24 -22.67 -7.69 22.62
N GLY A 25 -23.33 -6.77 21.92
CA GLY A 25 -23.32 -6.71 20.46
C GLY A 25 -21.91 -6.47 19.90
N VAL A 26 -21.16 -5.55 20.50
CA VAL A 26 -19.76 -5.26 20.15
C VAL A 26 -18.90 -6.51 20.33
N GLU A 27 -19.05 -7.24 21.43
CA GLU A 27 -18.28 -8.46 21.69
C GLU A 27 -18.59 -9.59 20.70
N ILE A 28 -19.86 -9.75 20.33
CA ILE A 28 -20.27 -10.75 19.33
C ILE A 28 -19.67 -10.41 17.97
N LEU A 29 -19.76 -9.15 17.53
CA LEU A 29 -19.20 -8.71 16.25
C LEU A 29 -17.67 -8.86 16.23
N ALA A 30 -16.97 -8.42 17.28
CA ALA A 30 -15.53 -8.57 17.38
C ALA A 30 -15.11 -10.05 17.36
N SER A 31 -15.83 -10.92 18.06
CA SER A 31 -15.56 -12.36 18.08
C SER A 31 -15.83 -13.05 16.74
N ALA A 32 -16.69 -12.46 15.90
CA ALA A 32 -16.97 -12.94 14.55
C ALA A 32 -15.94 -12.47 13.51
N GLY A 33 -14.98 -11.62 13.90
CA GLY A 33 -14.04 -10.96 12.97
C GLY A 33 -14.66 -9.77 12.23
N GLU A 34 -15.87 -9.34 12.62
CA GLU A 34 -16.57 -8.19 12.05
C GLU A 34 -16.08 -6.88 12.69
N THR A 35 -14.77 -6.65 12.61
CA THR A 35 -14.04 -5.57 13.31
C THR A 35 -14.62 -4.19 13.04
N GLU A 36 -14.92 -3.88 11.77
CA GLU A 36 -15.43 -2.57 11.39
C GLU A 36 -16.81 -2.31 12.02
N TYR A 37 -17.70 -3.30 11.97
CA TYR A 37 -19.02 -3.22 12.57
C TYR A 37 -18.93 -3.11 14.10
N ALA A 38 -18.05 -3.88 14.74
CA ALA A 38 -17.83 -3.82 16.18
C ALA A 38 -17.33 -2.43 16.61
N ALA A 39 -16.36 -1.87 15.90
CA ALA A 39 -15.80 -0.54 16.19
C ALA A 39 -16.83 0.58 15.96
N VAL A 40 -17.63 0.50 14.88
CA VAL A 40 -18.71 1.47 14.61
C VAL A 40 -19.77 1.42 15.70
N LEU A 41 -20.25 0.23 16.06
CA LEU A 41 -21.25 0.07 17.11
C LEU A 41 -20.72 0.62 18.45
N ALA A 42 -19.49 0.27 18.81
CA ALA A 42 -18.86 0.77 20.03
C ALA A 42 -18.78 2.31 20.04
N ARG A 43 -18.30 2.91 18.95
CA ARG A 43 -18.22 4.37 18.81
C ARG A 43 -19.59 5.04 18.92
N ASP A 44 -20.58 4.56 18.17
CA ASP A 44 -21.90 5.17 18.09
C ASP A 44 -22.66 5.08 19.42
N LYS A 45 -22.30 4.11 20.26
CA LYS A 45 -22.84 3.90 21.61
C LYS A 45 -22.00 4.54 22.72
N GLY A 46 -21.01 5.36 22.36
CA GLY A 46 -20.16 6.07 23.32
C GLY A 46 -19.12 5.21 24.03
N LEU A 47 -18.93 3.97 23.61
CA LEU A 47 -17.91 3.04 24.12
C LEU A 47 -16.57 3.28 23.41
N VAL A 48 -16.10 4.53 23.43
CA VAL A 48 -14.94 5.01 22.65
C VAL A 48 -13.67 4.20 22.95
N ASP A 49 -13.39 3.92 24.22
CA ASP A 49 -12.21 3.14 24.64
C ASP A 49 -12.25 1.73 24.06
N LYS A 50 -13.44 1.11 24.03
CA LYS A 50 -13.65 -0.22 23.46
C LYS A 50 -13.46 -0.21 21.95
N ALA A 51 -13.97 0.82 21.26
CA ALA A 51 -13.77 1.01 19.82
C ALA A 51 -12.27 1.13 19.46
N ILE A 52 -11.53 1.97 20.19
CA ILE A 52 -10.08 2.14 20.02
C ILE A 52 -9.36 0.82 20.25
N GLN A 53 -9.68 0.10 21.34
CA GLN A 53 -9.02 -1.16 21.68
C GLN A 53 -9.23 -2.23 20.59
N ILE A 54 -10.45 -2.35 20.05
CA ILE A 54 -10.76 -3.29 18.96
C ILE A 54 -9.89 -3.00 17.74
N LEU A 55 -9.81 -1.73 17.34
CA LEU A 55 -9.05 -1.32 16.17
C LEU A 55 -7.54 -1.51 16.36
N VAL A 56 -7.00 -1.19 17.55
CA VAL A 56 -5.58 -1.38 17.87
C VAL A 56 -5.21 -2.87 17.84
N ASN A 57 -6.07 -3.75 18.37
CA ASN A 57 -5.83 -5.19 18.35
C ASN A 57 -5.73 -5.77 16.92
N GLU A 58 -6.47 -5.17 15.98
CA GLU A 58 -6.48 -5.55 14.56
C GLU A 58 -5.45 -4.76 13.72
N GLY A 59 -4.64 -3.90 14.36
CA GLY A 59 -3.62 -3.09 13.70
C GLY A 59 -4.16 -1.88 12.91
N ASP A 60 -5.44 -1.51 13.08
CA ASP A 60 -6.02 -0.31 12.49
C ASP A 60 -5.81 0.94 13.36
N TYR A 61 -4.54 1.28 13.56
CA TYR A 61 -4.12 2.49 14.27
C TYR A 61 -4.61 3.79 13.62
N LEU A 62 -4.73 3.86 12.29
CA LEU A 62 -5.24 5.07 11.60
C LEU A 62 -6.66 5.38 12.04
N TRP A 63 -7.54 4.39 12.02
CA TRP A 63 -8.93 4.61 12.40
C TRP A 63 -9.07 4.80 13.92
N ALA A 64 -8.31 4.06 14.73
CA ALA A 64 -8.26 4.26 16.17
C ALA A 64 -7.86 5.71 16.51
N ALA A 65 -6.83 6.24 15.85
CA ALA A 65 -6.36 7.61 16.04
C ALA A 65 -7.41 8.66 15.62
N LEU A 66 -8.17 8.39 14.55
CA LEU A 66 -9.27 9.27 14.12
C LEU A 66 -10.43 9.28 15.12
N ILE A 67 -10.80 8.12 15.67
CA ILE A 67 -11.83 8.03 16.71
C ILE A 67 -11.39 8.81 17.95
N ALA A 68 -10.16 8.61 18.44
CA ALA A 68 -9.62 9.35 19.57
C ALA A 68 -9.63 10.87 19.33
N LYS A 69 -9.24 11.31 18.12
CA LYS A 69 -9.26 12.73 17.74
C LYS A 69 -10.67 13.31 17.76
N ASN A 70 -11.64 12.58 17.22
CA ASN A 70 -13.03 13.02 17.15
C ASN A 70 -13.69 13.08 18.53
N ASP A 71 -13.23 12.26 19.47
CA ASP A 71 -13.62 12.32 20.90
C ASP A 71 -12.87 13.43 21.68
N GLY A 72 -12.06 14.26 21.00
CA GLY A 72 -11.32 15.36 21.62
C GLY A 72 -10.00 14.95 22.29
N ARG A 73 -9.56 13.71 22.13
CA ARG A 73 -8.34 13.15 22.76
C ARG A 73 -7.12 13.29 21.85
N ALA A 74 -6.72 14.53 21.60
CA ALA A 74 -5.65 14.85 20.65
C ALA A 74 -4.31 14.16 20.99
N GLU A 75 -3.94 14.10 22.27
CA GLU A 75 -2.68 13.47 22.70
C GLU A 75 -2.69 11.95 22.48
N GLU A 76 -3.81 11.28 22.73
CA GLU A 76 -3.98 9.85 22.47
C GLU A 76 -3.97 9.56 20.97
N SER A 77 -4.67 10.36 20.17
CA SER A 77 -4.61 10.29 18.71
C SER A 77 -3.16 10.39 18.19
N GLY A 78 -2.39 11.36 18.70
CA GLY A 78 -0.98 11.51 18.32
C GLY A 78 -0.09 10.33 18.73
N ARG A 79 -0.38 9.67 19.86
CA ARG A 79 0.30 8.43 20.26
C ARG A 79 -0.06 7.29 19.30
N LEU A 80 -1.35 7.09 19.03
CA LEU A 80 -1.83 6.05 18.12
C LEU A 80 -1.24 6.19 16.70
N TYR A 81 -1.12 7.41 16.18
CA TYR A 81 -0.44 7.61 14.90
C TYR A 81 1.05 7.25 14.94
N ARG A 82 1.75 7.51 16.05
CA ARG A 82 3.17 7.13 16.19
C ARG A 82 3.35 5.62 16.30
N ASP A 83 2.52 4.97 17.11
CA ASP A 83 2.53 3.51 17.26
C ASP A 83 2.17 2.84 15.93
N GLY A 84 1.14 3.35 15.26
CA GLY A 84 0.72 2.92 13.93
C GLY A 84 1.78 3.12 12.86
N LEU A 85 2.47 4.26 12.85
CA LEU A 85 3.57 4.52 11.90
C LEU A 85 4.65 3.43 11.99
N GLN A 86 5.09 3.11 13.21
CA GLN A 86 6.09 2.07 13.42
C GLN A 86 5.57 0.70 12.96
N TYR A 87 4.36 0.33 13.40
CA TYR A 87 3.71 -0.92 13.02
C TYR A 87 3.58 -1.07 11.49
N TYR A 88 3.15 -0.02 10.78
CA TYR A 88 2.99 -0.05 9.33
C TYR A 88 4.33 -0.13 8.59
N ILE A 89 5.38 0.48 9.10
CA ILE A 89 6.72 0.34 8.53
C ILE A 89 7.21 -1.10 8.67
N ASP A 90 7.07 -1.70 9.86
CA ASP A 90 7.53 -3.05 10.15
C ASP A 90 6.78 -4.11 9.33
N MET A 91 5.49 -3.86 9.05
CA MET A 91 4.65 -4.71 8.20
C MET A 91 4.71 -4.34 6.71
N GLU A 92 5.59 -3.43 6.31
CA GLU A 92 5.75 -2.92 4.94
C GLU A 92 4.45 -2.35 4.32
N MET A 93 3.52 -1.89 5.16
CA MET A 93 2.25 -1.24 4.78
C MET A 93 2.47 0.26 4.50
N PHE A 94 3.36 0.59 3.57
CA PHE A 94 3.86 1.95 3.36
C PHE A 94 2.78 3.00 3.05
N GLY A 95 1.68 2.64 2.38
CA GLY A 95 0.56 3.55 2.17
C GLY A 95 -0.10 4.04 3.48
N ARG A 96 -0.24 3.13 4.47
CA ARG A 96 -0.76 3.49 5.81
C ARG A 96 0.29 4.23 6.63
N ALA A 97 1.57 3.85 6.51
CA ALA A 97 2.69 4.57 7.13
C ALA A 97 2.74 6.03 6.67
N LEU A 98 2.62 6.29 5.37
CA LEU A 98 2.57 7.63 4.79
C LEU A 98 1.41 8.46 5.33
N SER A 99 0.23 7.83 5.46
CA SER A 99 -0.94 8.48 6.03
C SER A 99 -0.72 8.88 7.49
N ALA A 100 -0.10 8.02 8.30
CA ALA A 100 0.24 8.31 9.69
C ALA A 100 1.32 9.41 9.80
N ALA A 101 2.38 9.32 8.99
CA ALA A 101 3.45 10.33 8.93
C ALA A 101 2.92 11.72 8.56
N THR A 102 2.01 11.78 7.58
CA THR A 102 1.36 13.03 7.17
C THR A 102 0.48 13.59 8.28
N ALA A 103 -0.30 12.74 8.95
CA ALA A 103 -1.16 13.16 10.07
C ALA A 103 -0.35 13.68 11.27
N LEU A 104 0.86 13.17 11.48
CA LEU A 104 1.82 13.65 12.49
C LEU A 104 2.55 14.93 12.09
N GLY A 105 2.42 15.37 10.83
CA GLY A 105 3.14 16.53 10.31
C GLY A 105 4.64 16.30 10.25
N LEU A 106 5.07 15.08 9.92
CA LEU A 106 6.50 14.79 9.78
C LEU A 106 7.14 15.61 8.65
N PRO A 107 8.44 15.90 8.75
CA PRO A 107 9.20 16.59 7.70
C PRO A 107 9.09 15.90 6.33
N ALA A 108 9.09 16.70 5.26
CA ALA A 108 8.89 16.22 3.89
C ALA A 108 9.96 15.19 3.46
N ASP A 109 11.21 15.36 3.90
CA ASP A 109 12.30 14.42 3.66
C ASP A 109 12.03 13.03 4.25
N GLN A 110 11.37 12.96 5.41
CA GLN A 110 10.99 11.68 6.03
C GLN A 110 9.79 11.03 5.30
N VAL A 111 8.84 11.84 4.83
CA VAL A 111 7.72 11.35 4.02
C VAL A 111 8.21 10.83 2.67
N ASP A 112 9.13 11.54 2.01
CA ASP A 112 9.74 11.14 0.74
C ASP A 112 10.55 9.85 0.89
N ASP A 113 11.25 9.67 2.02
CA ASP A 113 11.95 8.42 2.33
C ASP A 113 11.00 7.23 2.46
N LEU A 114 9.90 7.39 3.19
CA LEU A 114 8.85 6.37 3.31
C LEU A 114 8.24 6.03 1.95
N PHE A 115 8.02 7.04 1.11
CA PHE A 115 7.49 6.86 -0.24
C PHE A 115 8.45 6.04 -1.11
N ARG A 116 9.75 6.38 -1.10
CA ARG A 116 10.79 5.64 -1.84
C ARG A 116 10.87 4.18 -1.39
N ARG A 117 10.89 3.93 -0.09
CA ARG A 117 10.90 2.58 0.48
C ARG A 117 9.64 1.79 0.11
N GLY A 118 8.49 2.46 0.01
CA GLY A 118 7.26 1.88 -0.51
C GLY A 118 7.39 1.38 -1.95
N ILE A 119 7.93 2.22 -2.85
CA ILE A 119 8.21 1.83 -4.24
C ILE A 119 9.17 0.65 -4.30
N GLU A 120 10.27 0.70 -3.56
CA GLU A 120 11.24 -0.39 -3.49
C GLU A 120 10.57 -1.68 -3.01
N SER A 121 9.71 -1.60 -1.99
CA SER A 121 8.97 -2.73 -1.47
C SER A 121 8.04 -3.37 -2.50
N GLU A 122 7.20 -2.57 -3.15
CA GLU A 122 6.26 -3.05 -4.17
C GLU A 122 7.00 -3.59 -5.41
N SER A 123 8.14 -2.99 -5.76
CA SER A 123 8.93 -3.40 -6.92
C SER A 123 9.61 -4.77 -6.73
N ARG A 124 9.90 -5.20 -5.50
CA ARG A 124 10.51 -6.52 -5.21
C ARG A 124 9.69 -7.70 -5.73
N GLY A 125 8.38 -7.54 -5.86
CA GLY A 125 7.46 -8.56 -6.41
C GLY A 125 7.24 -8.47 -7.93
N MET A 126 7.68 -7.38 -8.57
CA MET A 126 7.60 -7.23 -10.02
C MET A 126 8.87 -7.79 -10.65
N ASP A 127 8.78 -8.94 -11.31
CA ASP A 127 9.89 -9.47 -12.11
C ASP A 127 10.00 -8.67 -13.42
N ILE A 128 10.48 -7.43 -13.29
CA ILE A 128 10.72 -6.51 -14.39
C ILE A 128 11.80 -7.09 -15.31
N ALA A 129 12.76 -7.84 -14.77
CA ALA A 129 13.79 -8.53 -15.54
C ALA A 129 13.19 -9.63 -16.43
N HIS A 130 12.27 -10.43 -15.91
CA HIS A 130 11.56 -11.44 -16.69
C HIS A 130 10.60 -10.83 -17.71
N SER A 131 9.87 -9.79 -17.34
CA SER A 131 8.99 -9.05 -18.26
C SER A 131 9.80 -8.47 -19.43
N ARG A 132 10.99 -7.95 -19.13
CA ARG A 132 11.94 -7.45 -20.14
C ARG A 132 12.46 -8.59 -21.04
N ALA A 133 12.88 -9.71 -20.47
CA ALA A 133 13.32 -10.87 -21.24
C ALA A 133 12.22 -11.42 -22.17
N MET A 134 10.95 -11.38 -21.73
CA MET A 134 9.81 -11.74 -22.59
C MET A 134 9.62 -10.76 -23.75
N ILE A 135 9.78 -9.45 -23.51
CA ILE A 135 9.69 -8.43 -24.56
C ILE A 135 10.82 -8.61 -25.58
N ASP A 136 12.05 -8.82 -25.11
CA ASP A 136 13.22 -9.04 -25.98
C ASP A 136 13.01 -10.29 -26.85
N SER A 137 12.53 -11.40 -26.26
CA SER A 137 12.22 -12.63 -27.01
C SER A 137 11.11 -12.44 -28.05
N ALA A 138 10.08 -11.63 -27.75
CA ALA A 138 9.01 -11.30 -28.69
C ALA A 138 9.51 -10.42 -29.84
N MET A 139 10.42 -9.48 -29.56
CA MET A 139 11.07 -8.64 -30.57
C MET A 139 11.97 -9.46 -31.50
N GLU A 140 12.80 -10.36 -30.97
CA GLU A 140 13.63 -11.27 -31.77
C GLU A 140 12.76 -12.18 -32.67
N SER A 141 11.66 -12.71 -32.12
CA SER A 141 10.72 -13.54 -32.88
C SER A 141 10.05 -12.77 -34.01
N LEU A 142 9.67 -11.51 -33.76
CA LEU A 142 9.12 -10.62 -34.76
C LEU A 142 10.15 -10.32 -35.86
N GLU A 143 11.40 -10.04 -35.49
CA GLU A 143 12.51 -9.81 -36.42
C GLU A 143 12.71 -11.01 -37.35
N ILE A 144 12.81 -12.22 -36.79
CA ILE A 144 12.95 -13.47 -37.55
C ILE A 144 11.78 -13.66 -38.53
N SER A 145 10.55 -13.35 -38.12
CA SER A 145 9.37 -13.45 -38.98
C SER A 145 9.34 -12.44 -40.14
N LEU A 146 10.12 -11.36 -40.04
CA LEU A 146 10.21 -10.31 -41.06
C LEU A 146 11.41 -10.52 -42.01
N ILE A 147 12.37 -11.40 -41.67
CA ILE A 147 13.50 -11.74 -42.54
C ILE A 147 12.99 -12.29 -43.88
N GLY A 148 13.40 -11.65 -44.98
CA GLY A 148 13.03 -12.04 -46.34
C GLY A 148 11.69 -11.48 -46.83
N ARG A 149 10.97 -10.71 -46.02
CA ARG A 149 9.82 -9.90 -46.47
C ARG A 149 10.31 -8.51 -46.88
N GLU A 150 10.15 -8.18 -48.16
CA GLU A 150 10.60 -6.91 -48.72
C GLU A 150 9.50 -5.86 -48.90
N ASP A 151 8.27 -6.14 -48.42
CA ASP A 151 7.18 -5.18 -48.51
C ASP A 151 7.41 -3.95 -47.61
N GLU A 152 6.78 -2.85 -47.98
CA GLU A 152 6.96 -1.54 -47.33
C GLU A 152 6.62 -1.58 -45.83
N MET A 153 5.61 -2.37 -45.44
CA MET A 153 5.21 -2.50 -44.05
C MET A 153 6.26 -3.23 -43.23
N SER A 154 6.83 -4.31 -43.76
CA SER A 154 7.93 -5.05 -43.12
C SER A 154 9.17 -4.17 -42.89
N ARG A 155 9.52 -3.28 -43.84
CA ARG A 155 10.64 -2.33 -43.67
C ARG A 155 10.37 -1.29 -42.60
N GLN A 156 9.14 -0.75 -42.55
CA GLN A 156 8.74 0.24 -41.54
C GLN A 156 8.76 -0.36 -40.13
N ILE A 157 8.31 -1.61 -39.98
CA ILE A 157 8.34 -2.33 -38.70
C ILE A 157 9.80 -2.59 -38.27
N MET A 158 10.66 -3.06 -39.18
CA MET A 158 12.10 -3.26 -38.88
C MET A 158 12.81 -1.96 -38.50
N ALA A 159 12.49 -0.84 -39.16
CA ALA A 159 13.04 0.46 -38.81
C ALA A 159 12.62 0.90 -37.41
N ALA A 160 11.33 0.76 -37.06
CA ALA A 160 10.81 1.11 -35.75
C ALA A 160 11.41 0.24 -34.62
N VAL A 161 11.55 -1.07 -34.86
CA VAL A 161 12.19 -2.01 -33.92
C VAL A 161 13.64 -1.62 -33.64
N ASN A 162 14.41 -1.30 -34.68
CA ASN A 162 15.80 -0.89 -34.55
C ASN A 162 15.95 0.48 -33.85
N GLU A 163 15.03 1.41 -34.11
CA GLU A 163 15.02 2.71 -33.44
C GLU A 163 14.76 2.57 -31.92
N GLU A 164 13.75 1.80 -31.52
CA GLU A 164 13.45 1.59 -30.10
C GLU A 164 14.56 0.82 -29.38
N ARG A 165 15.20 -0.15 -30.04
CA ARG A 165 16.36 -0.86 -29.51
C ARG A 165 17.56 0.08 -29.29
N GLY A 166 17.82 0.97 -30.25
CA GLY A 166 18.86 2.00 -30.10
C GLY A 166 18.61 2.93 -28.90
N LYS A 167 17.36 3.36 -28.69
CA LYS A 167 16.96 4.18 -27.51
C LYS A 167 17.14 3.43 -26.20
N MET A 168 16.86 2.12 -26.17
CA MET A 168 17.07 1.29 -24.98
C MET A 168 18.57 1.13 -24.65
N GLU A 169 19.40 0.80 -25.64
CA GLU A 169 20.85 0.66 -25.48
C GLU A 169 21.53 1.98 -25.06
N GLU A 170 20.99 3.13 -25.49
CA GLU A 170 21.46 4.46 -25.07
C GLU A 170 21.06 4.77 -23.62
N LYS A 171 19.84 4.42 -23.20
CA LYS A 171 19.39 4.55 -21.81
C LYS A 171 20.21 3.68 -20.87
N GLU A 172 20.50 2.43 -21.23
CA GLU A 172 21.31 1.54 -20.41
C GLU A 172 22.74 2.04 -20.23
N ARG A 173 23.39 2.49 -21.31
CA ARG A 173 24.71 3.11 -21.22
C ARG A 173 24.70 4.35 -20.32
N ALA A 174 23.67 5.19 -20.42
CA ALA A 174 23.53 6.37 -19.57
C ALA A 174 23.30 6.01 -18.09
N GLU A 175 22.57 4.94 -17.78
CA GLU A 175 22.37 4.44 -16.42
C GLU A 175 23.65 3.80 -15.84
N GLU A 176 24.38 3.04 -16.65
CA GLU A 176 25.65 2.42 -16.26
C GLU A 176 26.74 3.47 -16.01
N GLU A 177 26.85 4.48 -16.89
CA GLU A 177 27.74 5.62 -16.69
C GLU A 177 27.39 6.40 -15.41
N ARG A 178 26.10 6.57 -15.10
CA ARG A 178 25.67 7.21 -13.84
C ARG A 178 26.05 6.37 -12.62
N ARG A 179 25.85 5.05 -12.66
CA ARG A 179 26.23 4.14 -11.56
C ARG A 179 27.74 4.16 -11.30
N VAL A 180 28.56 4.07 -12.35
CA VAL A 180 30.03 4.12 -12.25
C VAL A 180 30.51 5.46 -11.66
N LYS A 181 29.85 6.56 -12.04
CA LYS A 181 30.22 7.91 -11.55
C LYS A 181 29.91 8.09 -10.07
N VAL A 182 28.81 7.51 -9.58
CA VAL A 182 28.43 7.51 -8.15
C VAL A 182 29.41 6.66 -7.34
N GLU A 183 29.74 5.44 -7.79
CA GLU A 183 30.73 4.58 -7.11
C GLU A 183 32.13 5.20 -7.05
N TRP A 184 32.52 5.98 -8.05
CA TRP A 184 33.80 6.70 -8.06
C TRP A 184 33.85 7.90 -7.12
N GLN A 185 32.71 8.52 -6.83
CA GLN A 185 32.60 9.63 -5.87
C GLN A 185 32.61 9.13 -4.42
N ASP A 186 31.99 7.97 -4.16
CA ASP A 186 31.98 7.34 -2.83
C ASP A 186 33.33 6.73 -2.43
N LYS A 187 34.17 6.32 -3.39
CA LYS A 187 35.52 5.78 -3.13
C LYS A 187 36.60 6.85 -2.96
N ASN A 188 36.31 8.10 -3.32
CA ASN A 188 37.27 9.22 -3.29
C ASN A 188 36.82 10.37 -2.36
N SER A 189 35.82 10.14 -1.51
CA SER A 189 35.44 10.99 -0.38
C SER A 189 35.90 10.38 0.94
#